data_AF-A0A2T3CSJ1-F1
#
_entry.id   AF-A0A2T3CSJ1-F1
#
_cell.length_a   1.000
_cell.length_b   1.000
_cell.length_c   1.000
_cell.angle_alpha   90.00
_cell.angle_beta   90.00
_cell.angle_gamma   90.00
#
_symmetry.space_group_name_H-M   'P 1'
#
loop_
_entity.id
_entity.type
_entity.pdbx_description
1 polymer ?
#
loop_
_entity_poly.entity_id
_entity_poly.type
_entity_poly.pdbx_seq_one_letter_code
_entity_poly.pdbx_strand_id
1 'polypeptide(L)'
;MSNHDFQLTYSIPETIDGSSATAREKMRDHQDWETVSDIDTTLTGQLQLQGLISEKRKQAEKEVKKVIQELLKQSRKHSDLKLHASLMVCGLGEHMRFDVIA
;
A
#
# COMPACT_ATOMS: atom_id res chain seq x y z
N MET A 1 -7.29 -2.81 20.79
CA MET A 1 -6.91 -2.29 19.46
C MET A 1 -6.35 -0.89 19.66
N SER A 2 -5.30 -0.53 18.94
CA SER A 2 -4.70 0.81 18.96
C SER A 2 -4.53 1.32 17.54
N ASN A 3 -4.81 2.60 17.30
CA ASN A 3 -4.54 3.24 16.02
C ASN A 3 -3.04 3.46 15.89
N HIS A 4 -2.50 3.13 14.72
CA HIS A 4 -1.13 3.38 14.35
C HIS A 4 -1.10 4.11 13.01
N ASP A 5 -0.43 5.26 12.98
CA ASP A 5 -0.12 5.93 11.72
C ASP A 5 0.89 5.09 10.92
N PHE A 6 0.75 5.10 9.61
CA PHE A 6 1.69 4.46 8.70
C PHE A 6 2.10 5.39 7.57
N GLN A 7 3.24 5.09 6.97
CA GLN A 7 3.69 5.61 5.69
C GLN A 7 3.98 4.43 4.75
N LEU A 8 3.34 4.43 3.59
CA LEU A 8 3.53 3.48 2.51
C LEU A 8 4.24 4.18 1.36
N THR A 9 5.38 3.65 0.93
CA THR A 9 6.01 4.06 -0.34
C THR A 9 5.96 2.89 -1.30
N TYR A 10 5.67 3.15 -2.57
CA TYR A 10 5.53 2.09 -3.55
C TYR A 10 6.09 2.43 -4.93
N SER A 11 6.29 1.39 -5.75
CA SER A 11 6.57 1.53 -7.17
C SER A 11 5.79 0.50 -7.97
N ILE A 12 5.30 0.93 -9.14
CA ILE A 12 4.61 0.09 -10.12
C ILE A 12 5.38 0.22 -11.43
N PRO A 13 5.94 -0.87 -11.98
CA PRO A 13 6.59 -0.84 -13.29
C PRO A 13 5.61 -0.35 -14.37
N GLU A 14 6.09 0.40 -15.36
CA GLU A 14 5.23 0.90 -16.43
C GLU A 14 4.67 -0.24 -17.30
N THR A 15 3.39 -0.12 -17.66
CA THR A 15 2.74 -0.99 -18.63
C THR A 15 2.36 -0.21 -19.89
N ILE A 16 2.42 -0.88 -21.04
CA ILE A 16 2.10 -0.27 -22.35
C ILE A 16 0.61 0.09 -22.44
N ASP A 17 -0.26 -0.63 -21.74
CA ASP A 17 -1.72 -0.47 -21.77
C ASP A 17 -2.25 0.62 -20.83
N GLY A 18 -1.36 1.31 -20.11
CA GLY A 18 -1.67 2.38 -19.16
C GLY A 18 -2.20 1.90 -17.80
N SER A 19 -2.29 0.58 -17.56
CA SER A 19 -2.77 0.01 -16.30
C SER A 19 -1.99 0.53 -15.07
N SER A 20 -0.66 0.76 -15.21
CA SER A 20 0.16 1.31 -14.12
C SER A 20 -0.19 2.75 -13.75
N ALA A 21 -0.60 3.58 -14.73
CA ALA A 21 -1.03 4.94 -14.47
C ALA A 21 -2.37 4.96 -13.73
N THR A 22 -3.34 4.15 -14.19
CA THR A 22 -4.63 3.97 -13.50
C THR A 22 -4.45 3.44 -12.08
N ALA A 23 -3.51 2.51 -11.88
CA ALA A 23 -3.21 1.98 -10.55
C ALA A 23 -2.67 3.05 -9.60
N ARG A 24 -1.75 3.91 -10.06
CA ARG A 24 -1.25 5.03 -9.26
C ARG A 24 -2.36 6.01 -8.89
N GLU A 25 -3.25 6.33 -9.82
CA GLU A 25 -4.41 7.19 -9.57
C GLU A 25 -5.34 6.61 -8.50
N LYS A 26 -5.76 5.35 -8.67
CA LYS A 26 -6.60 4.65 -7.68
C LYS A 26 -5.96 4.52 -6.30
N MET A 27 -4.64 4.40 -6.22
CA MET A 27 -3.91 4.39 -4.94
C MET A 27 -3.98 5.73 -4.23
N ARG A 28 -3.87 6.85 -4.96
CA ARG A 28 -3.97 8.21 -4.40
C ARG A 28 -5.39 8.59 -3.98
N ASP A 29 -6.37 8.10 -4.72
CA ASP A 29 -7.80 8.40 -4.48
C ASP A 29 -8.44 7.46 -3.43
N HIS A 30 -7.66 6.58 -2.81
CA HIS A 30 -8.17 5.67 -1.79
C HIS A 30 -8.59 6.46 -0.54
N GLN A 31 -9.89 6.42 -0.21
CA GLN A 31 -10.55 7.30 0.77
C GLN A 31 -9.86 7.39 2.15
N ASP A 32 -9.22 6.31 2.62
CA ASP A 32 -8.61 6.26 3.94
C ASP A 32 -7.11 6.60 3.95
N TRP A 33 -6.52 6.84 2.77
CA TRP A 33 -5.10 7.13 2.59
C TRP A 33 -4.91 8.53 2.02
N GLU A 34 -3.92 9.23 2.53
CA GLU A 34 -3.57 10.57 2.07
C GLU A 34 -2.27 10.52 1.29
N THR A 35 -2.22 11.19 0.14
CA THR A 35 -0.96 11.32 -0.61
C THR A 35 -0.10 12.39 0.06
N VAL A 36 1.16 12.07 0.34
CA VAL A 36 2.12 13.06 0.84
C VAL A 36 2.36 14.08 -0.25
N SER A 37 2.16 15.36 0.07
CA SER A 37 2.35 16.46 -0.88
C SER A 37 3.73 16.35 -1.56
N ASP A 38 3.75 16.53 -2.88
CA ASP A 38 4.94 16.48 -3.74
C ASP A 38 5.61 15.09 -3.89
N ILE A 39 5.03 14.01 -3.32
CA ILE A 39 5.51 12.63 -3.51
C ILE A 39 4.34 11.69 -3.86
N ASP A 40 3.99 11.62 -5.14
CA ASP A 40 2.86 10.83 -5.68
C ASP A 40 2.84 9.34 -5.28
N THR A 41 4.00 8.78 -4.92
CA THR A 41 4.16 7.35 -4.59
C THR A 41 4.31 7.09 -3.10
N THR A 42 4.06 8.11 -2.26
CA THR A 42 4.07 7.98 -0.81
C THR A 42 2.70 8.35 -0.25
N LEU A 43 2.11 7.41 0.48
CA LEU A 43 0.80 7.52 1.08
C LEU A 43 0.91 7.39 2.60
N THR A 44 0.07 8.08 3.34
CA THR A 44 -0.07 7.97 4.79
C THR A 44 -1.48 7.57 5.16
N GLY A 45 -1.67 6.97 6.32
CA GLY A 45 -2.99 6.62 6.82
C GLY A 45 -2.91 5.99 8.21
N GLN A 46 -4.01 5.40 8.66
CA GLN A 46 -4.10 4.76 9.96
C GLN A 46 -4.52 3.29 9.86
N LEU A 47 -3.97 2.46 10.75
CA LEU A 47 -4.36 1.06 10.91
C LEU A 47 -4.75 0.78 12.35
N GLN A 48 -5.78 -0.04 12.53
CA GLN A 48 -6.19 -0.51 13.85
C GLN A 48 -5.57 -1.88 14.14
N LEU A 49 -4.52 -1.91 14.95
CA LEU A 49 -3.72 -3.11 15.18
C LEU A 49 -3.86 -3.61 16.62
N GLN A 50 -3.65 -4.91 16.83
CA GLN A 50 -3.72 -5.53 18.16
C GLN A 50 -2.67 -6.61 18.38
N GLY A 51 -2.36 -6.88 19.65
CA GLY A 51 -1.37 -7.89 20.04
C GLY A 51 0.05 -7.34 20.19
N LEU A 52 1.01 -8.26 20.18
CA LEU A 52 2.45 -7.96 20.27
C LEU A 52 2.97 -7.30 18.98
N ILE A 53 4.15 -6.68 19.04
CA ILE A 53 4.76 -5.99 17.89
C ILE A 53 4.83 -6.90 16.65
N SER A 54 5.23 -8.16 16.80
CA SER A 54 5.33 -9.12 15.70
C SER A 54 3.97 -9.46 15.07
N GLU A 55 2.90 -9.48 15.86
CA GLU A 55 1.53 -9.74 15.40
C GLU A 55 0.97 -8.51 14.70
N LYS A 56 1.19 -7.31 15.26
CA LYS A 56 0.80 -6.03 14.67
C LYS A 56 1.46 -5.82 13.31
N ARG A 57 2.76 -6.16 13.16
CA ARG A 57 3.47 -6.12 11.87
C ARG A 57 2.81 -7.01 10.82
N LYS A 58 2.49 -8.26 11.16
CA LYS A 58 1.80 -9.19 10.26
C LYS A 58 0.40 -8.70 9.88
N GLN A 59 -0.34 -8.14 10.83
CA GLN A 59 -1.67 -7.54 10.58
C GLN A 59 -1.55 -6.36 9.61
N ALA A 60 -0.64 -5.42 9.88
CA ALA A 60 -0.44 -4.24 9.04
C ALA A 60 -0.07 -4.62 7.59
N GLU A 61 0.90 -5.52 7.42
CA GLU A 61 1.27 -6.02 6.09
C GLU A 61 0.08 -6.67 5.38
N LYS A 62 -0.68 -7.52 6.07
CA LYS A 62 -1.85 -8.22 5.50
C LYS A 62 -2.95 -7.25 5.06
N GLU A 63 -3.29 -6.26 5.90
CA GLU A 63 -4.34 -5.30 5.63
C GLU A 63 -3.97 -4.40 4.44
N VAL A 64 -2.78 -3.82 4.46
CA VAL A 64 -2.29 -2.97 3.36
C VAL A 64 -2.17 -3.77 2.06
N LYS A 65 -1.61 -5.00 2.10
CA LYS A 65 -1.56 -5.89 0.92
C LYS A 65 -2.93 -6.13 0.31
N LYS A 66 -3.95 -6.38 1.15
CA LYS A 66 -5.31 -6.66 0.68
C LYS A 66 -5.88 -5.47 -0.08
N VAL A 67 -5.77 -4.26 0.48
CA VAL A 67 -6.22 -3.02 -0.17
C VAL A 67 -5.51 -2.82 -1.51
N ILE A 68 -4.18 -2.92 -1.52
CA ILE A 68 -3.39 -2.77 -2.75
C ILE A 68 -3.83 -3.79 -3.80
N GLN A 69 -4.00 -5.05 -3.42
CA GLN A 69 -4.38 -6.10 -4.36
C GLN A 69 -5.75 -5.84 -5.00
N GLU A 70 -6.71 -5.34 -4.23
CA GLU A 70 -8.03 -4.95 -4.75
C GLU A 70 -7.92 -3.77 -5.72
N LEU A 71 -7.14 -2.74 -5.39
CA LEU A 71 -6.92 -1.58 -6.26
C LEU A 71 -6.23 -1.95 -7.58
N LEU A 72 -5.19 -2.79 -7.53
CA LEU A 72 -4.51 -3.28 -8.73
C LEU A 72 -5.43 -4.12 -9.62
N LYS A 73 -6.26 -5.01 -9.04
CA LYS A 73 -7.24 -5.80 -9.79
C LYS A 73 -8.27 -4.94 -10.52
N GLN A 74 -8.65 -3.80 -9.94
CA GLN A 74 -9.55 -2.84 -10.59
C GLN A 74 -8.85 -1.98 -11.65
N SER A 75 -7.52 -1.98 -11.69
CA SER A 75 -6.71 -1.14 -12.58
C SER A 75 -6.21 -1.91 -13.80
N ARG A 76 -5.99 -3.22 -13.68
CA ARG A 76 -5.47 -4.05 -14.75
C ARG A 76 -6.47 -4.21 -15.89
N LYS A 77 -5.98 -4.16 -17.13
CA LYS A 77 -6.77 -4.47 -18.33
C LYS A 77 -6.46 -5.86 -18.88
N HIS A 78 -5.20 -6.09 -19.27
CA HIS A 78 -4.81 -7.31 -19.99
C HIS A 78 -3.72 -8.12 -19.29
N SER A 79 -2.77 -7.47 -18.62
CA SER A 79 -1.68 -8.12 -17.91
C SER A 79 -1.79 -7.91 -16.40
N ASP A 80 -1.23 -8.85 -15.64
CA ASP A 80 -1.09 -8.68 -14.20
C ASP A 80 -0.21 -7.46 -13.88
N LEU A 81 -0.57 -6.76 -12.81
CA LEU A 81 0.19 -5.65 -12.27
C LEU A 81 1.04 -6.12 -11.10
N LYS A 82 2.28 -5.65 -11.04
CA LYS A 82 3.17 -5.83 -9.89
C LYS A 82 3.40 -4.50 -9.20
N LEU A 83 3.30 -4.50 -7.88
CA LEU A 83 3.66 -3.36 -7.03
C LEU A 83 4.69 -3.80 -6.01
N HIS A 84 5.73 -2.98 -5.84
CA HIS A 84 6.73 -3.10 -4.78
C HIS A 84 6.42 -2.09 -3.68
N ALA A 85 6.29 -2.55 -2.43
CA ALA A 85 5.91 -1.72 -1.29
C ALA A 85 6.98 -1.70 -0.20
N SER A 86 7.10 -0.56 0.46
CA SER A 86 7.80 -0.36 1.72
C SER A 86 6.86 0.35 2.70
N LEU A 87 6.45 -0.36 3.74
CA LEU A 87 5.49 0.08 4.74
C LEU A 87 6.18 0.35 6.07
N MET A 88 6.11 1.57 6.56
CA MET A 88 6.54 1.96 7.90
C MET A 88 5.32 2.21 8.78
N VAL A 89 5.29 1.64 9.98
CA VAL A 89 4.17 1.82 10.92
C VAL A 89 4.72 2.34 12.25
N CYS A 90 4.13 3.42 12.75
CA CYS A 90 4.59 4.11 13.94
C CYS A 90 4.64 3.15 15.16
N GLY A 91 5.81 3.08 15.80
CA GLY A 91 6.04 2.24 16.98
C GLY A 91 6.24 0.75 16.71
N LEU A 92 6.31 0.30 15.45
CA LEU A 92 6.51 -1.11 15.11
C LEU A 92 7.92 -1.48 14.64
N GLY A 93 8.88 -0.55 14.68
CA GLY A 93 10.28 -0.77 14.31
C GLY A 93 10.57 -0.55 12.82
N GLU A 94 11.41 -1.41 12.24
CA GLU A 94 11.86 -1.29 10.83
C GLU A 94 10.71 -1.36 9.82
N HIS A 95 10.90 -0.78 8.64
CA HIS A 95 9.92 -0.90 7.55
C HIS A 95 9.73 -2.36 7.13
N MET A 96 8.54 -2.68 6.61
CA MET A 96 8.17 -3.96 6.05
C MET A 96 8.19 -3.86 4.53
N ARG A 97 8.91 -4.75 3.85
CA ARG A 97 8.94 -4.80 2.38
C ARG A 97 8.12 -5.97 1.88
N PHE A 98 7.35 -5.72 0.83
CA PHE A 98 6.59 -6.78 0.19
C PHE A 98 6.18 -6.43 -1.24
N ASP A 99 5.91 -7.47 -2.02
CA ASP A 99 5.35 -7.35 -3.36
C ASP A 99 3.84 -7.69 -3.34
N VAL A 100 3.09 -7.07 -4.23
CA VAL A 100 1.69 -7.42 -4.54
C VAL A 100 1.57 -7.67 -6.05
N ILE A 101 0.95 -8.79 -6.41
CA ILE A 101 0.65 -9.16 -7.80
C ILE A 101 -0.85 -9.35 -7.92
N ALA A 102 -1.43 -8.77 -8.96
CA ALA A 102 -2.86 -8.65 -9.10
C ALA A 102 -3.33 -8.64 -10.55
#